data_AF-A0AAN0M0Z7-F1
#
_entry.id   AF-A0AAN0M0Z7-F1
#
_cell.length_a   1.000
_cell.length_b   1.000
_cell.length_c   1.000
_cell.angle_alpha   90.00
_cell.angle_beta   90.00
_cell.angle_gamma   90.00
#
_symmetry.space_group_name_H-M   'P 1'
#
loop_
_entity.id
_entity.type
_entity.pdbx_description
1 polymer ?
#
loop_
_entity_poly.entity_id
_entity_poly.type
_entity_poly.pdbx_seq_one_letter_code
_entity_poly.pdbx_strand_id
1 'polypeptide(L)' 'MSLSSHVQELKKKHQNLSEHVELMQRSPAADDIEIAKLKKQKLMLKEEITRLSTH' A
#
# COMPACT_ATOMS: atom_id res chain seq x y z
N MET A 1 -16.81 15.88 -0.75
CA MET A 1 -16.12 14.73 -0.13
C MET A 1 -14.91 15.27 0.60
N SER A 2 -14.73 14.92 1.88
CA SER A 2 -13.69 15.53 2.72
C SER A 2 -12.33 14.88 2.49
N LEU A 3 -11.25 15.63 2.73
CA LEU A 3 -9.87 15.13 2.75
C LEU A 3 -9.72 13.88 3.64
N SER A 4 -10.50 13.82 4.73
CA SER A 4 -10.55 12.68 5.65
C SER A 4 -11.03 11.38 5.00
N SER A 5 -12.07 11.44 4.14
CA SER A 5 -12.54 10.26 3.39
C SER A 5 -11.47 9.73 2.43
N HIS A 6 -10.76 10.62 1.75
CA HIS A 6 -9.70 10.23 0.82
C HIS A 6 -8.51 9.58 1.55
N VAL A 7 -8.09 10.14 2.68
CA VAL A 7 -7.04 9.54 3.53
C VAL A 7 -7.47 8.17 4.07
N GLN A 8 -8.73 8.00 4.45
CA GLN A 8 -9.25 6.69 4.89
C GLN A 8 -9.20 5.65 3.76
N GLU A 9 -9.59 6.01 2.54
CA GLU A 9 -9.49 5.10 1.39
C GLU A 9 -8.05 4.72 1.07
N LEU A 10 -7.12 5.69 1.09
CA LEU A 10 -5.70 5.43 0.87
C LEU A 10 -5.13 4.49 1.94
N LYS A 11 -5.47 4.71 3.22
CA LYS A 11 -5.09 3.79 4.31
C LYS A 11 -5.61 2.38 4.08
N LYS A 12 -6.86 2.24 3.63
CA LYS A 12 -7.47 0.94 3.33
C LYS A 12 -6.76 0.23 2.16
N LYS A 13 -6.40 0.97 1.10
CA LYS A 13 -5.59 0.47 -0.02
C LYS A 13 -4.21 0.02 0.46
N HIS A 14 -3.53 0.84 1.27
CA HIS A 14 -2.21 0.51 1.83
C HIS A 14 -2.25 -0.78 2.68
N GLN A 15 -3.29 -0.94 3.51
CA GLN A 15 -3.50 -2.16 4.32
C GLN A 15 -3.61 -3.39 3.43
N ASN A 16 -4.50 -3.35 2.43
CA ASN A 16 -4.72 -4.46 1.51
C ASN A 16 -3.44 -4.82 0.74
N LEU A 17 -2.69 -3.81 0.29
CA LEU A 17 -1.44 -4.03 -0.42
C LEU A 17 -0.36 -4.65 0.49
N SER A 18 -0.36 -4.33 1.78
CA SER A 18 0.51 -4.97 2.77
C SER A 18 0.19 -6.45 2.94
N GLU A 19 -1.09 -6.79 3.09
CA GLU A 19 -1.55 -8.18 3.19
C GLU A 19 -1.19 -8.97 1.93
N HIS A 20 -1.37 -8.38 0.76
CA HIS A 20 -1.04 -9.03 -0.51
C HIS A 20 0.46 -9.29 -0.66
N VAL A 21 1.32 -8.33 -0.27
CA VAL A 21 2.78 -8.54 -0.22
C VAL A 21 3.14 -9.67 0.73
N GLU A 22 2.56 -9.72 1.92
CA GLU A 22 2.85 -10.78 2.89
C GLU A 22 2.42 -12.16 2.40
N LEU A 23 1.24 -12.26 1.78
CA LEU A 23 0.76 -13.51 1.18
C LEU A 23 1.67 -13.98 0.04
N MET A 24 2.07 -13.06 -0.84
CA MET A 24 3.00 -13.34 -1.93
C MET A 24 4.34 -13.82 -1.37
N GLN A 25 4.95 -13.10 -0.43
CA GLN A 25 6.25 -13.47 0.15
C GLN A 25 6.27 -14.82 0.86
N ARG A 26 5.11 -15.32 1.32
CA ARG A 26 4.99 -16.66 1.92
C ARG A 26 4.89 -17.78 0.88
N SER A 27 4.57 -17.44 -0.37
CA SER A 27 4.47 -18.43 -1.44
C SER A 27 5.87 -18.81 -1.94
N PRO A 28 6.23 -20.11 -2.02
CA PRO A 28 7.52 -20.55 -2.52
C PRO A 28 7.71 -20.32 -4.03
N ALA A 29 6.63 -20.02 -4.77
CA ALA A 29 6.65 -19.69 -6.19
C ALA A 29 6.41 -18.20 -6.46
N ALA A 30 6.62 -17.34 -5.46
CA ALA A 30 6.38 -15.92 -5.61
C ALA A 30 7.41 -15.27 -6.54
N ASP A 31 6.92 -14.39 -7.41
CA ASP A 31 7.76 -13.59 -8.28
C ASP A 31 8.30 -12.38 -7.51
N ASP A 32 9.61 -12.35 -7.31
CA ASP A 32 10.32 -11.26 -6.64
C ASP A 32 10.10 -9.90 -7.34
N ILE A 33 9.91 -9.89 -8.66
CA ILE A 33 9.64 -8.65 -9.42
C ILE A 33 8.27 -8.09 -9.05
N GLU A 34 7.25 -8.95 -8.98
CA GLU A 34 5.90 -8.54 -8.56
C GLU A 34 5.89 -8.12 -7.08
N ILE A 35 6.61 -8.83 -6.19
CA ILE A 35 6.78 -8.41 -4.79
C ILE A 35 7.43 -7.02 -4.70
N ALA A 36 8.47 -6.75 -5.49
CA ALA A 36 9.15 -5.44 -5.50
C ALA A 36 8.21 -4.32 -6.00
N LYS A 37 7.42 -4.59 -7.03
CA LYS A 37 6.41 -3.66 -7.58
C LYS A 37 5.33 -3.33 -6.55
N LEU A 38 4.80 -4.34 -5.86
CA LEU A 38 3.83 -4.14 -4.79
C LEU A 38 4.42 -3.34 -3.63
N LYS A 39 5.65 -3.65 -3.19
CA LYS A 39 6.33 -2.85 -2.15
C LYS A 39 6.50 -1.38 -2.56
N LYS A 40 6.83 -1.12 -3.83
CA LYS A 40 6.92 0.24 -4.37
C LYS A 40 5.56 0.96 -4.33
N GLN A 41 4.49 0.30 -4.74
CA GLN A 41 3.13 0.86 -4.65
C GLN A 41 2.74 1.14 -3.19
N LYS A 42 3.08 0.25 -2.26
CA LYS A 42 2.85 0.45 -0.82
C LYS A 42 3.59 1.68 -0.29
N LEU A 43 4.84 1.87 -0.72
CA LEU A 43 5.63 3.05 -0.34
C LEU A 43 4.99 4.35 -0.87
N MET A 44 4.57 4.37 -2.14
CA MET A 44 3.91 5.54 -2.73
C MET A 44 2.62 5.91 -1.99
N LEU A 45 1.77 4.93 -1.68
CA LEU A 45 0.55 5.17 -0.89
C LEU A 45 0.86 5.71 0.50
N LYS A 46 1.92 5.21 1.16
CA LYS A 46 2.35 5.71 2.47
C LYS A 46 2.76 7.18 2.38
N GLU A 47 3.55 7.56 1.38
CA GLU A 47 3.97 8.95 1.16
C GLU A 47 2.78 9.87 0.87
N GLU A 48 1.83 9.41 0.07
CA GLU A 48 0.60 10.15 -0.25
C GLU A 48 -0.27 10.35 1.00
N ILE A 49 -0.48 9.29 1.79
CA ILE A 49 -1.19 9.38 3.08
C ILE A 49 -0.49 10.38 4.01
N THR A 50 0.84 10.30 4.15
CA THR A 50 1.60 11.21 4.99
C THR A 50 1.41 12.65 4.53
N ARG A 51 1.58 12.92 3.23
CA ARG A 51 1.40 14.26 2.64
C ARG A 51 0.01 14.83 2.93
N LEU A 52 -1.03 14.02 2.76
CA LEU A 52 -2.42 14.42 2.97
C LEU A 52 -2.83 14.49 4.44
N SER A 53 -2.13 13.79 5.34
CA SER A 53 -2.42 13.80 6.78
C SER A 53 -1.76 14.97 7.52
N THR A 54 -0.73 15.60 6.93
CA THR A 54 -0.06 16.80 7.46
C THR A 54 -0.73 18.13 7.08
N HIS A 55 -1.74 18.09 6.20
CA HIS A 55 -2.55 19.26 5.80
C HIS A 55 -3.85 19.32 6.60
#